data_AF-A0A7C6EKM8-F1
#
_entry.id   AF-A0A7C6EKM8-F1
#
_cell.length_a   1.000
_cell.length_b   1.000
_cell.length_c   1.000
_cell.angle_alpha   90.00
_cell.angle_beta   90.00
_cell.angle_gamma   90.00
#
_symmetry.space_group_name_H-M   'P 1'
#
loop_
_entity.id
_entity.type
_entity.pdbx_description
1 polymer ?
#
loop_
_entity_poly.entity_id
_entity_poly.type
_entity_poly.pdbx_seq_one_letter_code
_entity_poly.pdbx_strand_id
1 'polypeptide(L)'
;MSSQRLSSDIVKKIFGFNTTCCFYRLKSDGLFLEIFEPHKKSSIDKLKFIKGIHHFGLVVENREYFIKKASKQKIKIVRVKRNGHFVYFIRDPDGNMIEIRQKD
;
A
#
# COMPACT_ATOMS: atom_id res chain seq x y z
N MET A 1 -7.83 5.13 16.32
CA MET A 1 -7.23 5.80 15.14
C MET A 1 -5.73 5.95 15.40
N SER A 2 -4.88 5.62 14.43
CA SER A 2 -3.45 5.96 14.49
C SER A 2 -3.05 6.80 13.29
N SER A 3 -2.08 7.70 13.47
CA SER A 3 -1.55 8.57 12.42
C SER A 3 -0.03 8.49 12.37
N GLN A 4 0.53 8.46 11.17
CA GLN A 4 1.98 8.53 10.95
C GLN A 4 2.29 9.33 9.68
N ARG A 5 3.51 9.83 9.58
CA ARG A 5 3.99 10.48 8.36
C ARG A 5 4.81 9.50 7.53
N LEU A 6 4.43 9.31 6.27
CA LEU A 6 5.18 8.51 5.31
C LEU A 6 6.14 9.41 4.54
N SER A 7 7.39 8.96 4.41
CA SER A 7 8.40 9.63 3.61
C SER A 7 8.11 9.50 2.12
N SER A 8 8.68 10.40 1.32
CA SER A 8 8.45 10.39 -0.12
C SER A 8 8.95 9.13 -0.83
N ASP A 9 9.98 8.47 -0.30
CA ASP A 9 10.47 7.20 -0.84
C ASP A 9 9.47 6.06 -0.67
N ILE A 10 8.78 6.02 0.46
CA ILE A 10 7.71 5.05 0.73
C ILE A 10 6.54 5.31 -0.21
N VAL A 11 6.10 6.57 -0.29
CA VAL A 11 4.98 6.98 -1.15
C VAL A 11 5.29 6.70 -2.63
N LYS A 12 6.51 6.97 -3.09
CA LYS A 12 6.94 6.67 -4.46
C LYS A 12 6.91 5.17 -4.76
N LYS A 13 7.28 4.31 -3.80
CA LYS A 13 7.23 2.86 -3.99
C LYS A 13 5.81 2.33 -4.09
N ILE A 14 4.87 2.89 -3.30
CA ILE A 14 3.48 2.44 -3.29
C ILE A 14 2.71 3.01 -4.48
N PHE A 15 2.78 4.33 -4.66
CA PHE A 15 1.89 5.05 -5.59
C PHE A 15 2.60 5.59 -6.84
N GLY A 16 3.92 5.50 -6.92
CA GLY A 16 4.69 5.93 -8.10
C GLY A 16 5.00 7.43 -8.17
N PHE A 17 4.58 8.25 -7.21
CA PHE A 17 4.84 9.70 -7.20
C PHE A 17 5.56 10.17 -5.92
N ASN A 18 6.23 11.32 -6.02
CA ASN A 18 7.19 11.79 -5.01
C ASN A 18 6.62 12.89 -4.09
N THR A 19 6.08 12.49 -2.93
CA THR A 19 5.65 13.42 -1.88
C THR A 19 5.58 12.75 -0.51
N THR A 20 5.57 13.55 0.54
CA THR A 20 5.24 13.07 1.88
C THR A 20 3.73 12.90 2.02
N CYS A 21 3.30 12.00 2.90
CA CYS A 21 1.88 11.70 3.09
C CYS A 21 1.56 11.52 4.57
N CYS A 22 0.47 12.12 5.03
CA CYS A 22 -0.14 11.76 6.30
C CYS A 22 -0.94 10.47 6.08
N PHE A 23 -0.60 9.44 6.84
CA PHE A 23 -1.27 8.15 6.82
C PHE A 23 -2.10 7.99 8.07
N TYR A 24 -3.38 7.66 7.88
CA TYR A 24 -4.31 7.36 8.96
C TYR A 24 -4.78 5.92 8.82
N ARG A 25 -4.84 5.21 9.94
CA ARG A 25 -5.44 3.88 10.01
C ARG A 25 -6.62 3.87 10.96
N LEU A 26 -7.77 3.50 10.41
CA LEU A 26 -9.03 3.30 11.12
C LEU A 26 -9.32 1.80 11.17
N LYS A 27 -9.95 1.36 12.26
CA LYS A 27 -10.36 -0.03 12.48
C LYS A 27 -11.77 -0.03 13.05
N SER A 28 -12.67 -0.81 12.47
CA SER A 28 -14.00 -1.13 13.01
C SER A 28 -14.38 -2.52 12.54
N ASP A 29 -14.87 -3.38 13.42
CA ASP A 29 -15.56 -4.64 13.08
C ASP A 29 -14.95 -5.45 11.93
N GLY A 30 -13.66 -5.80 12.06
CA GLY A 30 -12.93 -6.58 11.06
C GLY A 30 -12.50 -5.81 9.80
N LEU A 31 -12.93 -4.56 9.64
CA LEU A 31 -12.51 -3.66 8.57
C LEU A 31 -11.31 -2.80 9.00
N PHE A 32 -10.35 -2.65 8.08
CA PHE A 32 -9.30 -1.65 8.17
C PHE A 32 -9.44 -0.67 7.01
N LEU A 33 -9.52 0.62 7.33
CA LEU A 33 -9.47 1.69 6.34
C LEU A 33 -8.16 2.46 6.50
N GLU A 34 -7.42 2.53 5.40
CA GLU A 34 -6.18 3.30 5.31
C GLU A 34 -6.41 4.54 4.46
N ILE A 35 -6.19 5.72 5.05
CA ILE A 35 -6.34 7.01 4.38
C ILE A 35 -4.96 7.60 4.15
N PHE A 36 -4.68 7.93 2.90
CA PHE A 36 -3.43 8.55 2.47
C PHE A 36 -3.71 9.98 2.03
N GLU A 37 -3.29 10.94 2.83
CA GLU A 37 -3.39 12.36 2.53
C GLU A 37 -2.02 12.88 2.07
N PRO A 38 -1.76 12.99 0.75
CA PRO A 38 -0.50 13.52 0.25
C PRO A 38 -0.37 15.00 0.59
N HIS A 39 0.85 15.43 0.95
CA HIS A 39 1.11 16.85 1.15
C HIS A 39 0.95 17.60 -0.18
N LYS A 40 0.14 18.67 -0.17
CA LYS A 40 -0.24 19.42 -1.38
C LYS A 40 1.00 19.88 -2.14
N LYS A 41 1.10 19.44 -3.38
CA LYS A 41 2.01 19.99 -4.39
C LYS A 41 1.20 20.15 -5.68
N SER A 42 1.29 21.32 -6.30
CA SER A 42 0.57 21.66 -7.54
C SER A 42 0.83 20.69 -8.71
N SER A 43 1.96 19.98 -8.68
CA SER A 43 2.31 18.94 -9.65
C SER A 43 1.58 17.61 -9.42
N ILE A 44 1.15 17.35 -8.19
CA ILE A 44 0.47 16.13 -7.78
C ILE A 44 -0.98 16.25 -8.16
N ASP A 45 -1.68 17.34 -7.81
CA ASP A 45 -3.12 17.51 -8.10
C ASP A 45 -3.54 17.32 -9.58
N LYS A 46 -2.59 17.36 -10.53
CA LYS A 46 -2.79 17.09 -11.96
C LYS A 46 -2.78 15.60 -12.33
N LEU A 47 -2.31 14.69 -11.46
CA LEU A 47 -2.34 13.25 -11.72
C LEU A 47 -3.78 12.74 -11.56
N LYS A 48 -4.34 12.21 -12.63
CA LYS A 48 -5.74 11.71 -12.68
C LYS A 48 -6.07 10.65 -11.62
N PHE A 49 -5.06 10.00 -11.04
CA PHE A 49 -5.21 8.81 -10.20
C PHE A 49 -4.92 9.03 -8.71
N ILE A 50 -4.85 10.27 -8.20
CA ILE A 50 -4.55 10.49 -6.76
C ILE A 50 -5.77 10.32 -5.87
N LYS A 51 -6.97 10.54 -6.40
CA LYS A 51 -8.21 10.52 -5.62
C LYS A 51 -8.91 9.17 -5.81
N GLY A 52 -9.49 8.64 -4.74
CA GLY A 52 -10.27 7.40 -4.75
C GLY A 52 -9.59 6.23 -4.03
N ILE A 53 -10.03 5.01 -4.37
CA ILE A 53 -9.51 3.76 -3.80
C ILE A 53 -8.24 3.38 -4.57
N HIS A 54 -7.11 3.33 -3.87
CA HIS A 54 -5.81 2.99 -4.46
C HIS A 54 -5.47 1.51 -4.39
N HIS A 55 -5.86 0.85 -3.29
CA HIS A 55 -5.60 -0.57 -3.07
C HIS A 55 -6.64 -1.18 -2.15
N PHE A 56 -6.71 -2.50 -2.21
CA PHE A 56 -7.46 -3.33 -1.27
C PHE A 56 -6.53 -4.35 -0.61
N GLY A 57 -6.84 -4.71 0.63
CA GLY A 57 -6.08 -5.70 1.40
C GLY A 57 -6.62 -7.10 1.19
N LEU A 58 -5.76 -8.03 0.81
CA LEU A 58 -6.05 -9.46 0.85
C LEU A 58 -5.39 -10.07 2.09
N VAL A 59 -6.21 -10.62 2.98
CA VAL A 59 -5.74 -11.32 4.18
C VAL A 59 -5.46 -12.77 3.81
N VAL A 60 -4.25 -13.24 4.12
CA VAL A 60 -3.80 -14.62 3.92
C VAL A 60 -3.32 -15.21 5.25
N GLU A 61 -3.39 -16.53 5.38
CA GLU A 61 -2.95 -17.24 6.60
C GLU A 61 -1.44 -17.12 6.82
N ASN A 62 -0.63 -17.26 5.76
CA ASN A 62 0.82 -17.11 5.81
C ASN A 62 1.32 -16.23 4.66
N ARG A 63 1.68 -14.99 5.01
CA ARG A 63 2.12 -13.97 4.05
C ARG A 63 3.43 -14.34 3.38
N GLU A 64 4.40 -14.87 4.12
CA GLU A 64 5.71 -15.21 3.56
C GLU A 64 5.62 -16.34 2.54
N TYR A 65 4.83 -17.36 2.86
CA TYR A 65 4.54 -18.45 1.93
C TYR A 65 3.84 -17.94 0.66
N PHE A 66 2.83 -17.08 0.83
CA PHE A 66 2.12 -16.47 -0.31
C PHE A 66 3.08 -15.69 -1.21
N ILE A 67 3.91 -14.81 -0.64
CA ILE A 67 4.87 -13.99 -1.38
C ILE A 67 5.92 -14.87 -2.08
N LYS A 68 6.41 -15.93 -1.43
CA LYS A 68 7.33 -16.89 -2.04
C LYS A 68 6.69 -17.61 -3.23
N LYS A 69 5.43 -18.02 -3.12
CA LYS A 69 4.69 -18.68 -4.20
C LYS A 69 4.43 -17.72 -5.37
N ALA A 70 4.00 -16.50 -5.09
CA ALA A 70 3.79 -15.46 -6.09
C ALA A 70 5.09 -15.13 -6.85
N SER A 71 6.21 -15.02 -6.14
CA SER A 71 7.52 -14.79 -6.74
C SER A 71 7.94 -15.93 -7.68
N LYS A 72 7.71 -17.20 -7.30
CA LYS A 72 7.97 -18.36 -8.17
C LYS A 72 7.15 -18.33 -9.46
N GLN A 73 5.95 -17.74 -9.41
CA GLN A 73 5.08 -17.54 -10.57
C GLN A 73 5.43 -16.28 -11.39
N LYS A 74 6.58 -15.65 -11.12
CA LYS A 74 7.04 -14.42 -11.78
C LYS A 74 6.09 -13.22 -11.59
N ILE A 75 5.25 -13.25 -10.55
CA ILE A 75 4.42 -12.09 -10.18
C ILE A 75 5.33 -11.02 -9.60
N LYS A 76 5.20 -9.78 -10.10
CA LYS A 76 5.96 -8.64 -9.60
C LYS A 76 5.47 -8.25 -8.21
N ILE A 77 6.37 -8.27 -7.24
CA ILE A 77 6.09 -7.92 -5.85
C ILE A 77 6.72 -6.57 -5.53
N VAL A 78 5.92 -5.64 -5.04
CA VAL A 78 6.38 -4.36 -4.47
C VAL A 78 6.61 -4.57 -2.98
N ARG A 79 7.86 -4.44 -2.54
CA ARG A 79 8.26 -4.61 -1.13
C ARG A 79 8.61 -3.25 -0.53
N VAL A 80 7.93 -2.87 0.54
CA VAL A 80 8.12 -1.58 1.21
C VAL A 80 8.47 -1.82 2.68
N LYS A 81 9.62 -1.31 3.14
CA LYS A 81 10.00 -1.34 4.56
C LYS A 81 9.34 -0.17 5.28
N ARG A 82 8.53 -0.44 6.31
CA ARG A 82 7.81 0.56 7.12
C ARG A 82 7.91 0.13 8.58
N ASN A 83 8.37 1.02 9.47
CA ASN A 83 8.44 0.78 10.93
C ASN A 83 8.97 -0.62 11.32
N GLY A 84 10.14 -0.99 10.78
CA GLY A 84 10.80 -2.27 11.08
C GLY A 84 10.22 -3.51 10.40
N HIS A 85 9.04 -3.44 9.79
CA HIS A 85 8.42 -4.56 9.06
C HIS A 85 8.32 -4.29 7.56
N PHE A 86 8.05 -5.35 6.79
CA PHE A 86 7.77 -5.25 5.35
C PHE A 86 6.27 -5.30 5.07
N VAL A 87 5.84 -4.41 4.21
CA VAL A 87 4.53 -4.40 3.56
C VAL A 87 4.74 -4.85 2.12
N TYR A 88 3.86 -5.71 1.63
CA TYR A 88 3.97 -6.32 0.32
C TYR A 88 2.75 -6.01 -0.51
N PHE A 89 2.96 -5.61 -1.75
CA PHE A 89 1.89 -5.42 -2.72
C PHE A 89 2.16 -6.23 -3.98
N ILE A 90 1.08 -6.66 -4.62
CA ILE A 90 1.09 -7.23 -5.97
C ILE A 90 0.12 -6.43 -6.85
N ARG A 91 0.20 -6.64 -8.16
CA ARG A 91 -0.81 -6.16 -9.11
C ARG A 91 -1.50 -7.33 -9.76
N ASP A 92 -2.81 -7.20 -9.94
CA ASP A 92 -3.57 -8.11 -10.79
C ASP A 92 -3.35 -7.77 -12.28
N PRO A 93 -3.93 -8.54 -13.22
CA PRO A 93 -3.80 -8.28 -14.65
C PRO A 93 -4.34 -6.91 -15.10
N ASP A 94 -5.33 -6.36 -14.40
CA ASP A 94 -5.93 -5.05 -14.67
C ASP A 94 -5.11 -3.89 -14.06
N GLY A 95 -4.08 -4.21 -13.29
CA GLY A 95 -3.17 -3.26 -12.67
C GLY A 95 -3.63 -2.75 -11.31
N ASN A 96 -4.71 -3.30 -10.73
CA ASN A 96 -5.17 -2.98 -9.39
C ASN A 96 -4.12 -3.39 -8.36
N MET A 97 -3.88 -2.52 -7.37
CA MET A 97 -2.92 -2.79 -6.32
C MET A 97 -3.57 -3.59 -5.19
N ILE A 98 -2.93 -4.69 -4.78
CA ILE A 98 -3.39 -5.56 -3.71
C ILE A 98 -2.33 -5.63 -2.63
N GLU A 99 -2.66 -5.19 -1.41
CA GLU A 99 -1.80 -5.37 -0.25
C GLU A 99 -1.97 -6.78 0.31
N ILE A 100 -0.87 -7.53 0.47
CA ILE A 100 -0.90 -8.86 1.08
C ILE A 100 -0.68 -8.73 2.58
N ARG A 101 -1.73 -9.05 3.34
CA ARG A 101 -1.76 -8.96 4.80
C ARG A 101 -1.83 -10.35 5.40
N GLN A 102 -1.25 -10.53 6.58
CA GLN A 102 -1.43 -11.76 7.33
C GLN A 102 -2.59 -11.58 8.30
N LYS A 103 -3.32 -12.67 8.57
CA LYS A 103 -4.26 -12.73 9.69
C LYS A 103 -3.46 -12.47 10.99
N ASP A 104 -3.99 -11.58 11.82
CA ASP A 104 -3.42 -11.30 13.15
C ASP A 104 -3.58 -12.51 14.07
#